data_AF-A0A838TYR0-F1
#
_entry.id   AF-A0A838TYR0-F1
#
_cell.length_a   1.000
_cell.length_b   1.000
_cell.length_c   1.000
_cell.angle_alpha   90.00
_cell.angle_beta   90.00
_cell.angle_gamma   90.00
#
_symmetry.space_group_name_H-M   'P 1'
#
loop_
_entity.id
_entity.type
_entity.pdbx_description
1 polymer ?
#
loop_
_entity_poly.entity_id
_entity_poly.type
_entity_poly.pdbx_seq_one_letter_code
_entity_poly.pdbx_strand_id
1 'polypeptide(L)'
;MRVRYWRLSLDDLRNGTYPIDNVNHWEIKCLQGDHEHFGVFWYRYGTPFDKEPVNGICFYYNEIPVEKVKDIANFLSSKFGGKIAYRQTRAFLQGSKEFADKQSIAQLAEELSSRYNAPIEMTLEFERIDKDQQEKIITLPANKALPIVGPD
;
A
#
# COMPACT_ATOMS: atom_id res chain seq x y z
N MET A 1 19.75 5.41 0.60
CA MET A 1 19.30 4.39 -0.38
C MET A 1 17.88 3.96 -0.09
N ARG A 2 17.16 3.51 -1.11
CA ARG A 2 15.81 2.97 -1.02
C ARG A 2 15.81 1.50 -1.36
N VAL A 3 14.95 0.74 -0.69
CA VAL A 3 14.73 -0.68 -0.99
C VAL A 3 13.24 -0.97 -1.02
N ARG A 4 12.84 -1.74 -2.03
CA ARG A 4 11.48 -2.22 -2.19
C ARG A 4 11.44 -3.71 -1.96
N TYR A 5 10.45 -4.17 -1.21
CA TYR A 5 10.06 -5.56 -1.15
C TYR A 5 8.72 -5.70 -1.86
N TRP A 6 8.68 -6.51 -2.91
CA TRP A 6 7.50 -6.71 -3.77
C TRP A 6 7.05 -8.16 -3.68
N ARG A 7 5.84 -8.48 -4.14
CA ARG A 7 5.29 -9.84 -4.08
C ARG A 7 5.22 -10.43 -2.67
N LEU A 8 5.09 -9.60 -1.64
CA LEU A 8 4.97 -10.06 -0.27
C LEU A 8 3.60 -10.72 -0.05
N SER A 9 3.61 -11.91 0.57
CA SER A 9 2.41 -12.58 1.07
C SER A 9 2.04 -12.06 2.46
N LEU A 10 0.84 -12.44 2.95
CA LEU A 10 0.45 -12.19 4.34
C LEU A 10 1.44 -12.80 5.33
N ASP A 11 1.93 -14.01 5.06
CA ASP A 11 2.86 -14.71 5.94
C ASP A 11 4.23 -14.02 5.96
N ASP A 12 4.72 -13.56 4.81
CA ASP A 12 5.98 -12.80 4.75
C ASP A 12 5.91 -11.54 5.62
N LEU A 13 4.80 -10.81 5.52
CA LEU A 13 4.60 -9.56 6.26
C LEU A 13 4.41 -9.81 7.75
N ARG A 14 3.60 -10.81 8.13
CA ARG A 14 3.31 -11.15 9.54
C ARG A 14 4.56 -11.65 10.26
N ASN A 15 5.34 -12.51 9.61
CA ASN A 15 6.54 -13.12 10.19
C ASN A 15 7.77 -12.21 10.11
N GLY A 16 7.81 -11.29 9.14
CA GLY A 16 8.88 -10.32 9.00
C GLY A 16 8.84 -9.19 10.04
N THR A 17 9.93 -8.46 10.10
CA THR A 17 10.13 -7.24 10.90
C THR A 17 10.73 -6.17 10.02
N TYR A 18 10.45 -4.92 10.34
CA TYR A 18 11.05 -3.76 9.68
C TYR A 18 10.88 -2.50 10.55
N PRO A 19 11.71 -1.47 10.37
CA PRO A 19 11.57 -0.19 11.04
C PRO A 19 10.42 0.63 10.42
N ILE A 20 9.35 0.84 11.18
CA ILE A 20 8.14 1.56 10.74
C ILE A 20 8.49 2.98 10.28
N ASP A 21 9.40 3.64 10.99
CA ASP A 21 9.86 5.02 10.72
C ASP A 21 10.64 5.16 9.41
N ASN A 22 11.00 4.06 8.74
CA ASN A 22 11.62 4.08 7.42
C ASN A 22 10.66 3.72 6.28
N VAL A 23 9.42 3.28 6.57
CA VAL A 23 8.45 2.92 5.53
C VAL A 23 8.01 4.19 4.79
N ASN A 24 8.41 4.31 3.54
CA ASN A 24 8.05 5.41 2.65
C ASN A 24 6.70 5.17 1.97
N HIS A 25 6.39 3.90 1.69
CA HIS A 25 5.21 3.51 0.93
C HIS A 25 4.81 2.07 1.24
N TRP A 26 3.52 1.80 1.19
CA TRP A 26 3.01 0.44 1.00
C TRP A 26 1.86 0.40 -0.01
N GLU A 27 1.72 -0.75 -0.66
CA GLU A 27 0.66 -1.09 -1.60
C GLU A 27 0.08 -2.46 -1.24
N ILE A 28 -1.24 -2.59 -1.34
CA ILE A 28 -1.96 -3.86 -1.37
C ILE A 28 -2.71 -3.92 -2.71
N LYS A 29 -2.20 -4.72 -3.64
CA LYS A 29 -2.79 -4.94 -4.96
C LYS A 29 -3.76 -6.12 -4.90
N CYS A 30 -5.00 -5.90 -5.32
CA CYS A 30 -6.03 -6.92 -5.48
C CYS A 30 -6.21 -7.22 -6.97
N LEU A 31 -5.92 -8.46 -7.37
CA LEU A 31 -5.92 -8.89 -8.78
C LEU A 31 -7.27 -9.54 -9.13
N GLN A 32 -7.95 -9.08 -10.18
CA GLN A 32 -9.22 -9.64 -10.65
C GLN A 32 -9.17 -9.93 -12.15
N GLY A 33 -8.81 -11.16 -12.51
CA GLY A 33 -8.58 -11.49 -13.92
C GLY A 33 -7.41 -10.72 -14.53
N ASP A 34 -7.39 -10.58 -15.85
CA ASP A 34 -6.22 -10.10 -16.59
C ASP A 34 -6.07 -8.57 -16.59
N HIS A 35 -7.18 -7.85 -16.53
CA HIS A 35 -7.21 -6.38 -16.65
C HIS A 35 -7.90 -5.68 -15.48
N GLU A 36 -8.91 -6.30 -14.86
CA GLU A 36 -9.60 -5.70 -13.72
C GLU A 36 -8.73 -5.81 -12.47
N HIS A 37 -8.44 -4.69 -11.83
CA HIS A 37 -7.73 -4.71 -10.57
C HIS A 37 -7.91 -3.39 -9.84
N PHE A 38 -7.62 -3.42 -8.55
CA PHE A 38 -7.40 -2.21 -7.79
C PHE A 38 -6.24 -2.41 -6.82
N GLY A 39 -5.57 -1.32 -6.46
CA GLY A 39 -4.55 -1.31 -5.43
C GLY A 39 -4.88 -0.25 -4.40
N VAL A 40 -4.70 -0.56 -3.13
CA VAL A 40 -4.79 0.41 -2.03
C VAL A 40 -3.38 0.79 -1.63
N PHE A 41 -3.15 2.09 -1.47
CA PHE A 41 -1.83 2.66 -1.33
C PHE A 41 -1.79 3.66 -0.18
N TRP A 42 -0.61 3.74 0.41
CA TRP A 42 -0.20 4.85 1.26
C TRP A 42 1.18 5.33 0.85
N TYR A 43 1.34 6.64 0.85
CA TYR A 43 2.60 7.33 0.58
C TYR A 43 2.85 8.29 1.73
N ARG A 44 4.02 8.18 2.37
CA ARG A 44 4.44 9.04 3.50
C ARG A 44 4.35 10.53 3.18
N TYR A 45 4.67 10.91 1.95
CA TYR A 45 4.68 12.29 1.48
C TYR A 45 3.40 12.69 0.72
N GLY A 46 2.36 11.88 0.85
CA GLY A 46 1.08 12.06 0.18
C GLY A 46 1.07 11.62 -1.28
N THR A 47 -0.13 11.47 -1.81
CA THR A 47 -0.38 11.06 -3.19
C THR A 47 -0.56 12.29 -4.07
N PRO A 48 0.12 12.40 -5.23
CA PRO A 48 -0.07 13.52 -6.15
C PRO A 48 -1.53 13.63 -6.62
N PHE A 49 -2.27 14.61 -6.10
CA PHE A 49 -3.65 14.86 -6.53
C PHE A 49 -3.70 15.82 -7.70
N ASP A 50 -2.87 16.87 -7.72
CA ASP A 50 -2.61 17.75 -8.87
C ASP A 50 -1.22 18.38 -8.75
N LYS A 51 -1.11 19.67 -8.43
CA LYS A 51 0.15 20.33 -8.06
C LYS A 51 0.56 20.07 -6.60
N GLU A 52 -0.42 19.78 -5.74
CA GLU A 52 -0.20 19.52 -4.31
C GLU A 52 -0.48 18.04 -3.98
N PRO A 53 0.31 17.44 -3.06
CA PRO A 53 0.03 16.11 -2.57
C PRO A 53 -1.17 16.10 -1.62
N VAL A 54 -1.87 14.97 -1.59
CA VAL A 54 -2.96 14.70 -0.65
C VAL A 54 -2.51 13.60 0.31
N ASN A 55 -2.51 13.91 1.60
CA ASN A 55 -2.22 12.95 2.66
C ASN A 55 -3.44 12.08 2.97
N GLY A 56 -3.17 10.86 3.45
CA GLY A 56 -4.15 9.80 3.64
C GLY A 56 -3.98 8.62 2.67
N ILE A 57 -4.90 7.67 2.77
CA ILE A 57 -4.94 6.47 1.94
C ILE A 57 -5.57 6.84 0.59
N CYS A 58 -5.08 6.23 -0.48
CA CYS A 58 -5.70 6.31 -1.79
C CYS A 58 -5.82 4.92 -2.41
N PHE A 59 -6.66 4.78 -3.42
CA PHE A 59 -6.66 3.57 -4.24
C PHE A 59 -6.75 3.91 -5.72
N TYR A 60 -6.06 3.09 -6.51
CA TYR A 60 -6.05 3.13 -7.97
C TYR A 60 -6.83 1.93 -8.45
N TYR A 61 -7.54 2.08 -9.56
CA TYR A 61 -8.36 1.00 -10.10
C TYR A 61 -8.37 1.01 -11.61
N ASN A 62 -8.47 -0.17 -12.21
CA ASN A 62 -8.55 -0.36 -13.64
C ASN A 62 -9.76 -1.24 -13.96
N GLU A 63 -10.60 -0.78 -14.89
CA GLU A 63 -11.70 -1.53 -15.50
C GLU A 63 -12.70 -2.20 -14.53
N ILE A 64 -12.76 -1.79 -13.25
CA ILE A 64 -13.78 -2.27 -12.31
C ILE A 64 -15.08 -1.43 -12.37
N PRO A 65 -16.26 -2.02 -12.08
CA PRO A 65 -17.52 -1.29 -12.04
C PRO A 65 -17.53 -0.12 -11.03
N VAL A 66 -18.18 0.99 -11.36
CA VAL A 66 -18.28 2.20 -10.53
C VAL A 66 -18.84 1.90 -9.14
N GLU A 67 -19.76 0.96 -9.05
CA GLU A 67 -20.44 0.54 -7.82
C GLU A 67 -19.45 -0.14 -6.88
N LYS A 68 -18.51 -0.91 -7.44
CA LYS A 68 -17.38 -1.51 -6.72
C LYS A 68 -16.38 -0.46 -6.26
N VAL A 69 -16.09 0.54 -7.11
CA VAL A 69 -15.24 1.69 -6.74
C VAL A 69 -15.85 2.44 -5.54
N LYS A 70 -17.16 2.70 -5.55
CA LYS A 70 -17.87 3.34 -4.43
C LYS A 70 -17.85 2.47 -3.18
N ASP A 71 -18.06 1.16 -3.31
CA ASP A 71 -17.97 0.23 -2.17
C ASP A 71 -16.58 0.24 -1.54
N ILE A 72 -15.50 0.17 -2.34
CA ILE A 72 -14.11 0.24 -1.85
C ILE A 72 -13.87 1.56 -1.11
N ALA A 73 -14.29 2.69 -1.69
CA ALA A 73 -14.11 4.00 -1.08
C ALA A 73 -14.85 4.11 0.26
N ASN A 74 -16.10 3.65 0.32
CA ASN A 74 -16.91 3.66 1.53
C ASN A 74 -16.36 2.72 2.60
N PHE A 75 -15.94 1.51 2.22
CA PHE A 75 -15.29 0.56 3.11
C PHE A 75 -14.06 1.17 3.77
N LEU A 76 -13.12 1.69 2.97
CA LEU A 76 -11.90 2.32 3.47
C LEU A 76 -12.22 3.55 4.34
N SER A 77 -13.17 4.39 3.93
CA SER A 77 -13.54 5.61 4.66
C SER A 77 -14.24 5.31 5.98
N SER A 78 -15.07 4.26 6.04
CA SER A 78 -15.67 3.81 7.31
C SER A 78 -14.63 3.35 8.33
N LYS A 79 -13.47 2.85 7.86
CA LYS A 79 -12.44 2.26 8.72
C LYS A 79 -11.37 3.28 9.13
N PHE A 80 -11.02 4.20 8.23
CA PHE A 80 -9.91 5.14 8.41
C PHE A 80 -10.33 6.61 8.38
N GLY A 81 -11.61 6.89 8.13
CA GLY A 81 -12.12 8.25 7.95
C GLY A 81 -11.67 8.87 6.63
N GLY A 82 -11.51 10.20 6.65
CA GLY A 82 -11.07 10.98 5.48
C GLY A 82 -12.21 11.31 4.51
N LYS A 83 -12.03 12.43 3.79
CA LYS A 83 -12.99 12.89 2.78
C LYS A 83 -12.72 12.17 1.46
N ILE A 84 -13.74 11.49 0.93
CA ILE A 84 -13.64 10.81 -0.37
C ILE A 84 -13.57 11.86 -1.49
N ALA A 85 -12.57 11.74 -2.36
CA ALA A 85 -12.46 12.49 -3.61
C ALA A 85 -12.04 11.57 -4.75
N TYR A 86 -12.58 11.78 -5.95
CA TYR A 86 -12.28 10.98 -7.14
C TYR A 86 -11.52 11.81 -8.18
N ARG A 87 -10.56 11.20 -8.87
CA ARG A 87 -9.86 11.79 -10.03
C ARG A 87 -9.46 10.70 -11.02
N GLN A 88 -10.08 10.69 -12.20
CA GLN A 88 -9.83 9.67 -13.22
C GLN A 88 -9.99 8.25 -12.63
N THR A 89 -8.94 7.43 -12.68
CA THR A 89 -8.88 6.05 -12.16
C THR A 89 -8.33 5.97 -10.73
N ARG A 90 -8.51 7.04 -9.95
CA ARG A 90 -8.01 7.18 -8.58
C ARG A 90 -9.09 7.69 -7.65
N ALA A 91 -9.06 7.23 -6.42
CA ALA A 91 -9.85 7.74 -5.32
C ALA A 91 -8.94 7.99 -4.12
N PHE A 92 -9.26 9.04 -3.37
CA PHE A 92 -8.46 9.55 -2.26
C PHE A 92 -9.36 9.62 -1.03
N LEU A 93 -8.82 9.25 0.11
CA LEU A 93 -9.43 9.46 1.42
C LEU A 93 -8.64 10.57 2.11
N GLN A 94 -8.94 11.82 1.73
CA GLN A 94 -8.16 12.98 2.13
C GLN A 94 -8.19 13.13 3.65
N GLY A 95 -7.01 13.12 4.29
CA GLY A 95 -6.87 13.21 5.74
C GLY A 95 -7.35 11.97 6.50
N SER A 96 -7.46 10.80 5.84
CA SER A 96 -7.71 9.55 6.56
C SER A 96 -6.56 9.19 7.49
N LYS A 97 -6.82 8.38 8.51
CA LYS A 97 -5.78 7.81 9.37
C LYS A 97 -4.75 7.03 8.55
N GLU A 98 -3.49 7.38 8.74
CA GLU A 98 -2.33 6.76 8.10
C GLU A 98 -1.68 5.77 9.05
N PHE A 99 -1.03 4.74 8.49
CA PHE A 99 -0.33 3.71 9.26
C PHE A 99 0.74 3.06 8.40
N ALA A 100 1.73 2.44 9.04
CA ALA A 100 2.79 1.70 8.38
C ALA A 100 3.19 0.43 9.13
N ASP A 101 2.52 0.12 10.24
CA ASP A 101 2.77 -1.09 11.01
C ASP A 101 2.24 -2.34 10.29
N LYS A 102 2.94 -3.46 10.48
CA LYS A 102 2.66 -4.70 9.75
C LYS A 102 1.29 -5.28 10.09
N GLN A 103 0.82 -5.06 11.32
CA GLN A 103 -0.45 -5.60 11.80
C GLN A 103 -1.61 -4.93 11.06
N SER A 104 -1.62 -3.60 10.98
CA SER A 104 -2.66 -2.85 10.27
C SER A 104 -2.64 -3.12 8.77
N ILE A 105 -1.46 -3.21 8.15
CA ILE A 105 -1.33 -3.55 6.71
C ILE A 105 -1.84 -4.97 6.45
N ALA A 106 -1.40 -5.96 7.23
CA ALA A 106 -1.83 -7.34 7.06
C ALA A 106 -3.33 -7.52 7.29
N GLN A 107 -3.90 -6.83 8.29
CA GLN A 107 -5.34 -6.84 8.55
C GLN A 107 -6.12 -6.25 7.37
N LEU A 108 -5.71 -5.09 6.85
CA LEU A 108 -6.36 -4.49 5.69
C LEU A 108 -6.27 -5.42 4.47
N ALA A 109 -5.12 -6.04 4.25
CA ALA A 109 -4.91 -6.94 3.11
C ALA A 109 -5.81 -8.18 3.19
N GLU A 110 -5.94 -8.80 4.38
CA GLU A 110 -6.84 -9.93 4.61
C GLU A 110 -8.31 -9.56 4.43
N GLU A 111 -8.72 -8.40 4.93
CA GLU A 111 -10.09 -7.88 4.75
C GLU A 111 -10.40 -7.59 3.28
N LEU A 112 -9.48 -6.98 2.53
CA LEU A 112 -9.64 -6.72 1.09
C LEU A 112 -9.73 -8.03 0.29
N SER A 113 -8.83 -8.99 0.57
CA SER A 113 -8.83 -10.29 -0.10
C SER A 113 -10.14 -11.03 0.14
N SER A 114 -10.62 -11.05 1.39
CA SER A 114 -11.85 -11.73 1.78
C SER A 114 -13.10 -11.03 1.21
N ARG A 115 -13.21 -9.70 1.34
CA ARG A 115 -14.38 -8.93 0.90
C ARG A 115 -14.59 -9.00 -0.61
N TYR A 116 -13.50 -8.99 -1.38
CA TYR A 116 -13.56 -8.94 -2.83
C TYR A 116 -13.20 -10.25 -3.52
N ASN A 117 -13.00 -11.33 -2.75
CA ASN A 117 -12.59 -12.65 -3.22
C ASN A 117 -11.45 -12.55 -4.25
N ALA A 118 -10.41 -11.80 -3.92
CA ALA A 118 -9.32 -11.47 -4.82
C ALA A 118 -7.97 -11.89 -4.22
N PRO A 119 -7.08 -12.53 -5.00
CA PRO A 119 -5.69 -12.67 -4.64
C PRO A 119 -5.08 -11.30 -4.37
N ILE A 120 -4.24 -11.25 -3.34
CA ILE A 120 -3.53 -10.04 -2.94
C ILE A 120 -2.03 -10.18 -3.10
N GLU A 121 -1.39 -9.08 -3.47
CA GLU A 121 0.04 -8.91 -3.49
C GLU A 121 0.40 -7.63 -2.73
N MET A 122 1.39 -7.68 -1.84
CA MET A 122 1.83 -6.50 -1.10
C MET A 122 3.22 -6.04 -1.52
N THR A 123 3.40 -4.73 -1.51
CA THR A 123 4.69 -4.07 -1.68
C THR A 123 4.94 -3.15 -0.51
N LEU A 124 6.14 -3.20 0.07
CA LEU A 124 6.63 -2.21 1.03
C LEU A 124 7.90 -1.57 0.49
N GLU A 125 8.01 -0.26 0.64
CA GLU A 125 9.21 0.48 0.28
C GLU A 125 9.76 1.24 1.48
N PHE A 126 11.06 1.17 1.64
CA PHE A 126 11.80 1.80 2.73
C PHE A 126 12.78 2.83 2.20
N GLU A 127 12.92 3.93 2.92
CA GLU A 127 13.90 4.99 2.68
C GLU A 127 14.86 5.15 3.85
N ARG A 128 16.01 5.79 3.63
CA ARG A 128 16.99 6.12 4.68
C ARG A 128 17.47 4.90 5.47
N ILE A 129 17.59 3.76 4.80
CA ILE A 129 18.17 2.53 5.36
C ILE A 129 19.50 2.31 4.68
N ASP A 130 20.60 2.21 5.43
CA ASP A 130 21.87 1.78 4.84
C ASP A 130 21.87 0.25 4.60
N LYS A 131 22.76 -0.22 3.73
CA LYS A 131 22.78 -1.63 3.31
C LYS A 131 23.05 -2.58 4.49
N ASP A 132 23.94 -2.21 5.40
CA ASP A 132 24.33 -3.04 6.55
C ASP A 132 23.22 -3.07 7.62
N GLN A 133 22.44 -1.99 7.73
CA GLN A 133 21.24 -1.89 8.55
C GLN A 133 20.12 -2.75 7.98
N GLN A 134 19.90 -2.70 6.66
CA GLN A 134 18.83 -3.45 5.99
C GLN A 134 18.82 -4.92 6.40
N GLU A 135 19.96 -5.60 6.27
CA GLU A 135 20.10 -7.03 6.55
C GLU A 135 19.88 -7.38 8.03
N LYS A 136 20.04 -6.41 8.94
CA LYS A 136 19.90 -6.61 10.39
C LYS A 136 18.49 -6.31 10.89
N ILE A 137 17.80 -5.34 10.29
CA ILE A 137 16.53 -4.81 10.82
C ILE A 137 15.31 -5.22 9.99
N ILE A 138 15.52 -5.59 8.71
CA ILE A 138 14.46 -6.09 7.84
C ILE A 138 14.61 -7.59 7.66
N THR A 139 13.62 -8.35 8.14
CA THR A 139 13.60 -9.82 8.02
C THR A 139 12.61 -10.33 6.97
N LEU A 140 12.14 -9.43 6.09
CA LEU A 140 11.36 -9.79 4.91
C LEU A 140 12.21 -10.62 3.93
N PRO A 141 11.60 -11.49 3.11
CA PRO A 141 12.33 -12.42 2.25
C PRO A 141 13.33 -11.72 1.31
N ALA A 142 14.62 -12.10 1.41
CA ALA A 142 15.69 -11.46 0.65
C ALA A 142 15.52 -11.60 -0.88
N ASN A 143 14.96 -12.71 -1.37
CA ASN A 143 14.67 -12.92 -2.78
C ASN A 143 13.55 -12.03 -3.33
N LYS A 144 12.84 -11.30 -2.46
CA LYS A 144 11.81 -10.31 -2.80
C LYS A 144 12.33 -8.88 -2.65
N ALA A 145 13.58 -8.67 -2.27
CA ALA A 145 14.18 -7.34 -2.19
C ALA A 145 14.64 -6.85 -3.57
N LEU A 146 14.29 -5.60 -3.90
CA LEU A 146 14.70 -4.87 -5.08
C LEU A 146 15.35 -3.54 -4.63
N PRO A 147 16.68 -3.39 -4.76
CA PRO A 147 17.33 -2.11 -4.52
C PRO A 147 16.82 -1.05 -5.50
N ILE A 148 16.51 0.14 -5.00
CA ILE A 148 16.19 1.30 -5.83
C ILE A 148 17.41 2.20 -5.86
N VAL A 149 18.04 2.28 -7.03
CA VAL A 149 19.18 3.18 -7.28
C VAL A 149 18.69 4.57 -7.63
N GLY A 150 19.25 5.59 -6.98
CA GLY A 150 18.90 7.00 -7.18
C GLY A 150 19.32 7.87 -5.99
N PRO A 151 19.38 9.20 -6.17
CA PRO A 151 19.61 10.12 -5.06
C PRO A 151 18.46 10.05 -4.04
N ASP A 152 18.81 10.22 -2.76
CA ASP A 152 17.85 10.33 -1.65
C ASP A 152 17.07 11.65 -1.71
#